data_AF-A0A521RMQ6-F1
#
_entry.id   AF-A0A521RMQ6-F1
#
_cell.length_a   1.000
_cell.length_b   1.000
_cell.length_c   1.000
_cell.angle_alpha   90.00
_cell.angle_beta   90.00
_cell.angle_gamma   90.00
#
_symmetry.space_group_name_H-M   'P 1'
#
loop_
_entity.id
_entity.type
_entity.pdbx_description
1 polymer ?
#
loop_
_entity_poly.entity_id
_entity_poly.type
_entity_poly.pdbx_seq_one_letter_code
_entity_poly.pdbx_strand_id
1 'polypeptide(L)'
;MRDYRDAKAMAQTLRQALKERSTSLTHSECLELIARIFGVADWNTLSARIGAAPPASPAEAPAVRMPVLPLRDLVLFPDMTTPIYAMRLKSVAAIGQAMAGDKEIFFVTQRRVADDDPATDDLYSLGVVGRLIDIVKMPDGSIKAMVQGLRRARATRIDAGHACLVAELAPVEREGAAREEAATVSRELLQRFAAHANIDLASPPQALVQLPHLQDPGRIADAIAQYLSLSIEQRQQVLEATDVVDRMRMILALMSRDQRAA
;
A
#
# COMPACT_ATOMS: atom_id res chain seq x y z
N MET A 1 2.32 -33.56 3.31
CA MET A 1 1.05 -33.06 3.89
C MET A 1 -0.03 -34.05 3.47
N ARG A 2 -0.73 -34.72 4.39
CA ARG A 2 -1.78 -35.70 3.99
C ARG A 2 -2.98 -34.91 3.46
N ASP A 3 -3.42 -35.22 2.24
CA ASP A 3 -4.56 -34.55 1.61
C ASP A 3 -5.87 -35.00 2.27
N TYR A 4 -6.64 -34.04 2.76
CA TYR A 4 -7.89 -34.28 3.49
C TYR A 4 -9.06 -34.56 2.55
N ARG A 5 -8.94 -34.25 1.26
CA ARG A 5 -10.03 -34.31 0.27
C ARG A 5 -10.68 -35.69 0.15
N ASP A 6 -9.92 -36.76 0.42
CA ASP A 6 -10.39 -38.14 0.26
C ASP A 6 -10.90 -38.80 1.56
N ALA A 7 -10.95 -38.09 2.68
CA ALA A 7 -11.28 -38.66 3.99
C ALA A 7 -12.64 -39.38 4.03
N LYS A 8 -13.64 -38.88 3.29
CA LYS A 8 -14.97 -39.51 3.21
C LYS A 8 -14.93 -40.83 2.44
N ALA A 9 -14.12 -40.91 1.37
CA ALA A 9 -13.89 -42.15 0.63
C ALA A 9 -13.15 -43.17 1.50
N MET A 10 -12.14 -42.74 2.27
CA MET A 10 -11.43 -43.61 3.22
C MET A 10 -12.38 -44.20 4.29
N ALA A 11 -13.30 -43.40 4.83
CA ALA A 11 -14.30 -43.87 5.79
C ALA A 11 -15.24 -44.93 5.20
N GLN A 12 -15.62 -44.78 3.93
CA GLN A 12 -16.46 -45.76 3.22
C GLN A 12 -15.71 -47.07 2.99
N THR A 13 -14.45 -47.01 2.53
CA THR A 13 -13.61 -48.19 2.33
C THR A 13 -13.34 -48.94 3.64
N LEU A 14 -13.06 -48.22 4.73
CA LEU A 14 -12.86 -48.80 6.05
C LEU A 14 -14.10 -49.55 6.53
N ARG A 15 -15.28 -48.94 6.37
CA ARG A 15 -16.55 -49.56 6.74
C ARG A 15 -16.81 -50.85 5.96
N GLN A 16 -16.53 -50.84 4.66
CA GLN A 16 -16.71 -52.01 3.80
C GLN A 16 -15.78 -53.16 4.22
N ALA A 17 -14.50 -52.86 4.48
CA ALA A 17 -13.52 -53.86 4.91
C ALA A 17 -13.82 -54.47 6.29
N LEU A 18 -14.37 -53.70 7.23
CA LEU A 18 -14.73 -54.20 8.56
C LEU A 18 -15.98 -55.07 8.55
N LYS A 19 -16.94 -54.76 7.67
CA LYS A 19 -18.16 -55.58 7.48
C LYS A 19 -17.81 -57.01 7.02
N GLU A 20 -16.77 -57.16 6.21
CA GLU A 20 -16.26 -58.47 5.74
C GLU A 20 -15.61 -59.31 6.86
N ARG A 21 -15.23 -58.68 7.98
CA ARG A 21 -14.62 -59.34 9.15
C ARG A 21 -15.56 -59.47 10.36
N SER A 22 -16.88 -59.39 10.12
CA SER A 22 -17.93 -59.54 11.15
C SER A 22 -17.88 -58.52 12.30
N THR A 23 -17.21 -57.37 12.12
CA THR A 23 -17.28 -56.23 13.03
C THR A 23 -18.14 -55.12 12.42
N SER A 24 -19.28 -54.81 13.07
CA SER A 24 -20.17 -53.75 12.62
C SER A 24 -19.81 -52.43 13.29
N LEU A 25 -19.12 -51.54 12.58
CA LEU A 25 -19.09 -50.12 12.92
C LEU A 25 -20.13 -49.36 12.09
N THR A 26 -20.78 -48.41 12.74
CA THR A 26 -21.65 -47.44 12.09
C THR A 26 -20.84 -46.51 11.19
N HIS A 27 -21.52 -45.84 10.25
CA HIS A 27 -20.86 -44.87 9.38
C HIS A 27 -20.21 -43.73 10.17
N SER A 28 -20.86 -43.27 11.25
CA SER A 28 -20.35 -42.20 12.11
C SER A 28 -19.06 -42.60 12.82
N GLU A 29 -18.98 -43.82 13.35
CA GLU A 29 -17.77 -44.31 14.04
C GLU A 29 -16.58 -44.41 13.08
N CYS A 30 -16.82 -44.78 11.82
CA CYS A 30 -15.77 -44.79 10.80
C CYS A 30 -15.25 -43.37 10.51
N LEU A 31 -16.13 -42.37 10.48
CA LEU A 31 -15.75 -40.97 10.25
C LEU A 31 -14.89 -40.41 11.42
N GLU A 32 -15.23 -40.77 12.65
CA GLU A 32 -14.45 -40.41 13.85
C GLU A 32 -13.04 -41.04 13.84
N LEU A 33 -12.92 -42.29 13.39
CA LEU A 33 -11.61 -42.95 13.25
C LEU A 33 -10.74 -42.29 12.18
N ILE A 34 -11.34 -41.88 11.06
CA ILE A 34 -10.62 -41.13 10.02
C ILE A 34 -10.14 -39.78 10.56
N ALA A 35 -10.97 -39.04 11.31
CA ALA A 35 -10.56 -37.80 11.98
C ALA A 35 -9.28 -37.96 12.80
N ARG A 36 -9.21 -39.02 13.61
CA ARG A 36 -8.03 -39.33 14.44
C ARG A 36 -6.80 -39.68 13.61
N ILE A 37 -6.94 -40.41 12.49
CA ILE A 37 -5.82 -40.73 11.57
C ILE A 37 -5.18 -39.46 10.99
N PHE A 38 -5.99 -38.42 10.79
CA PHE A 38 -5.56 -37.12 10.31
C PHE A 38 -5.14 -36.15 11.44
N GLY A 39 -5.11 -36.61 12.69
CA GLY A 39 -4.64 -35.84 13.85
C GLY A 39 -5.60 -34.76 14.33
N VAL A 40 -6.89 -34.88 14.03
CA VAL A 40 -7.94 -33.96 14.50
C VAL A 40 -8.93 -34.67 15.43
N ALA A 41 -9.59 -33.90 16.30
CA ALA A 41 -10.34 -34.43 17.43
C ALA A 41 -11.58 -35.26 17.02
N ASP A 42 -12.30 -34.80 15.99
CA ASP A 42 -13.57 -35.39 15.54
C ASP A 42 -13.83 -35.13 14.05
N TRP A 43 -14.85 -35.81 13.51
CA TRP A 43 -15.22 -35.66 12.10
C TRP A 43 -15.69 -34.24 11.76
N ASN A 44 -16.33 -33.54 12.69
CA ASN A 44 -16.77 -32.17 12.47
C ASN A 44 -15.58 -31.25 12.17
N THR A 45 -14.51 -31.36 12.95
CA THR A 45 -13.24 -30.62 12.78
C THR A 45 -12.55 -30.99 11.46
N LEU A 46 -12.52 -32.28 11.11
CA LEU A 46 -11.93 -32.72 9.84
C LEU A 46 -12.74 -32.20 8.65
N SER A 47 -14.06 -32.33 8.69
CA SER A 47 -14.95 -31.96 7.57
C SER A 47 -14.94 -30.46 7.28
N ALA A 48 -14.76 -29.62 8.31
CA ALA A 48 -14.54 -28.19 8.12
C ALA A 48 -13.28 -27.91 7.28
N ARG A 49 -12.22 -28.72 7.43
CA ARG A 49 -10.95 -28.57 6.69
C ARG A 49 -11.00 -29.13 5.26
N ILE A 50 -11.94 -30.02 4.94
CA ILE A 50 -12.11 -30.60 3.61
C ILE A 50 -12.70 -29.58 2.62
N GLY A 51 -13.51 -28.63 3.13
CA GLY A 51 -14.15 -27.57 2.34
C GLY A 51 -13.66 -26.15 2.62
N ALA A 52 -12.88 -25.92 3.69
CA ALA A 52 -12.32 -24.61 3.98
C ALA A 52 -11.11 -24.33 3.08
N ALA A 53 -11.24 -23.32 2.21
CA ALA A 53 -10.09 -22.48 1.88
C ALA A 53 -9.41 -22.06 3.20
N PRO A 54 -8.07 -21.92 3.26
CA PRO A 54 -7.35 -21.66 4.50
C PRO A 54 -8.06 -20.55 5.29
N PRO A 55 -8.30 -20.73 6.61
CA PRO A 55 -9.09 -19.78 7.37
C PRO A 55 -8.44 -18.41 7.27
N ALA A 56 -9.22 -17.41 6.86
CA ALA A 56 -8.84 -16.02 6.97
C ALA A 56 -8.37 -15.76 8.40
N SER A 57 -7.18 -15.15 8.52
CA SER A 57 -6.52 -14.80 9.77
C SER A 57 -7.48 -14.06 10.71
N PRO A 58 -7.38 -14.24 12.05
CA PRO A 58 -8.36 -13.70 12.97
C PRO A 58 -8.28 -12.17 12.98
N ALA A 59 -9.39 -11.52 12.60
CA ALA A 59 -9.65 -10.09 12.71
C ALA A 59 -8.67 -9.15 11.98
N GLU A 60 -8.61 -9.25 10.65
CA GLU A 60 -8.26 -8.05 9.86
C GLU A 60 -9.44 -7.08 9.90
N ALA A 61 -9.20 -5.86 10.35
CA ALA A 61 -10.09 -4.73 10.10
C ALA A 61 -10.50 -4.74 8.61
N PRO A 62 -11.73 -4.35 8.24
CA PRO A 62 -12.19 -4.45 6.86
C PRO A 62 -11.16 -3.83 5.93
N ALA A 63 -10.53 -4.65 5.08
CA ALA A 63 -9.49 -4.21 4.18
C ALA A 63 -10.09 -3.13 3.26
N VAL A 64 -9.61 -1.90 3.41
CA VAL A 64 -10.14 -0.78 2.62
C VAL A 64 -9.67 -0.98 1.19
N ARG A 65 -10.63 -1.27 0.29
CA ARG A 65 -10.36 -1.45 -1.14
C ARG A 65 -10.50 -0.11 -1.86
N MET A 66 -9.49 0.27 -2.62
CA MET A 66 -9.46 1.53 -3.35
C MET A 66 -9.00 1.36 -4.79
N PRO A 67 -9.54 2.16 -5.74
CA PRO A 67 -8.99 2.25 -7.08
C PRO A 67 -7.55 2.77 -7.02
N VAL A 68 -6.70 2.20 -7.86
CA VAL A 68 -5.27 2.55 -7.92
C VAL A 68 -5.00 3.39 -9.16
N LEU A 69 -4.26 4.49 -8.98
CA LEU A 69 -3.74 5.30 -10.07
C LEU A 69 -2.21 5.23 -10.06
N PRO A 70 -1.61 4.45 -10.97
CA PRO A 70 -0.17 4.41 -11.14
C PRO A 70 0.40 5.75 -11.61
N LEU A 71 1.42 6.25 -10.93
CA LEU A 71 2.18 7.45 -11.27
C LEU A 71 3.51 7.07 -11.90
N ARG A 72 3.86 7.68 -13.03
CA ARG A 72 5.13 7.43 -13.72
C ARG A 72 6.23 8.37 -13.22
N ASP A 73 5.98 9.66 -13.36
CA ASP A 73 7.01 10.70 -13.18
C ASP A 73 6.88 11.46 -11.85
N LEU A 74 6.14 10.89 -10.89
CA LEU A 74 5.87 11.53 -9.61
C LEU A 74 5.74 10.51 -8.48
N VAL A 75 6.27 10.90 -7.32
CA VAL A 75 5.94 10.31 -6.02
C VAL A 75 5.10 11.33 -5.27
N LEU A 76 3.85 10.98 -4.97
CA LEU A 76 2.95 11.85 -4.20
C LEU A 76 3.30 11.75 -2.71
N PHE A 77 3.29 12.88 -2.01
CA PHE A 77 3.47 12.95 -0.55
C PHE A 77 2.17 13.37 0.14
N PRO A 78 2.00 13.08 1.45
CA PRO A 78 0.95 13.68 2.25
C PRO A 78 0.97 15.22 2.15
N ASP A 79 -0.22 15.84 2.18
CA ASP A 79 -0.46 17.28 2.03
C ASP A 79 -0.05 17.91 0.68
N MET A 80 0.64 17.16 -0.18
CA MET A 80 1.00 17.62 -1.53
C MET A 80 -0.27 17.82 -2.37
N THR A 81 -0.42 19.01 -2.96
CA THR A 81 -1.48 19.30 -3.92
C THR A 81 -0.87 19.51 -5.29
N THR A 82 -1.26 18.71 -6.28
CA THR A 82 -0.65 18.74 -7.62
C THR A 82 -1.62 18.28 -8.71
N PRO A 83 -1.56 18.85 -9.92
CA PRO A 83 -2.34 18.33 -11.04
C PRO A 83 -1.75 17.01 -11.55
N ILE A 84 -2.63 16.06 -11.86
CA ILE A 84 -2.31 14.79 -12.52
C ILE A 84 -3.07 14.74 -13.85
N TYR A 85 -2.36 14.33 -14.90
CA TYR A 85 -2.90 14.16 -16.24
C TYR A 85 -3.13 12.66 -16.51
N ALA A 86 -4.39 12.28 -16.69
CA ALA A 86 -4.80 10.93 -17.00
C ALA A 86 -5.25 10.86 -18.47
N MET A 87 -4.44 10.21 -19.30
CA MET A 87 -4.75 9.94 -20.71
C MET A 87 -5.12 8.49 -20.98
N ARG A 88 -4.74 7.56 -20.09
CA ARG A 88 -4.95 6.12 -20.27
C ARG A 88 -6.34 5.71 -19.79
N LEU A 89 -6.96 4.79 -20.52
CA LEU A 89 -8.31 4.29 -20.22
C LEU A 89 -8.44 3.77 -18.78
N LYS A 90 -7.45 3.01 -18.28
CA LYS A 90 -7.47 2.50 -16.89
C LYS A 90 -7.34 3.61 -15.84
N SER A 91 -6.56 4.65 -16.10
CA SER A 91 -6.43 5.81 -15.19
C SER A 91 -7.71 6.65 -15.18
N VAL A 92 -8.32 6.87 -16.35
CA VAL A 92 -9.62 7.53 -16.47
C VAL A 92 -10.71 6.73 -15.74
N ALA A 93 -10.69 5.40 -15.88
CA ALA A 93 -11.61 4.52 -15.17
C ALA A 93 -11.41 4.57 -13.64
N ALA A 94 -10.17 4.57 -13.15
CA ALA A 94 -9.88 4.71 -11.72
C ALA A 94 -10.43 6.03 -11.13
N ILE A 95 -10.24 7.13 -11.86
CA ILE A 95 -10.81 8.44 -11.50
C ILE A 95 -12.35 8.38 -11.49
N GLY A 96 -12.95 7.79 -12.53
CA GLY A 96 -14.40 7.61 -12.61
C GLY A 96 -14.97 6.78 -11.45
N GLN A 97 -14.32 5.68 -11.09
CA GLN A 97 -14.72 4.83 -9.97
C GLN A 97 -14.59 5.57 -8.63
N ALA A 98 -13.50 6.32 -8.41
CA ALA A 98 -13.33 7.11 -7.20
C ALA A 98 -14.39 8.21 -7.07
N MET A 99 -14.76 8.84 -8.19
CA MET A 99 -15.80 9.86 -8.21
C MET A 99 -17.19 9.34 -7.85
N ALA A 100 -17.44 8.04 -8.02
CA ALA A 100 -18.69 7.39 -7.61
C ALA A 100 -18.71 7.02 -6.10
N GLY A 101 -17.57 7.10 -5.41
CA GLY A 101 -17.44 6.86 -3.98
C GLY A 101 -16.93 8.10 -3.23
N ASP A 102 -15.99 7.91 -2.31
CA ASP A 102 -15.47 8.96 -1.42
C ASP A 102 -14.46 9.93 -2.08
N LYS A 103 -14.29 9.85 -3.40
CA LYS A 103 -13.29 10.62 -4.17
C LYS A 103 -11.84 10.35 -3.74
N GLU A 104 -11.60 9.27 -3.01
CA GLU A 104 -10.26 8.83 -2.61
C GLU A 104 -9.70 7.79 -3.60
N ILE A 105 -8.42 7.93 -3.90
CA ILE A 105 -7.64 7.08 -4.80
C ILE A 105 -6.34 6.71 -4.10
N PHE A 106 -5.87 5.48 -4.32
CA PHE A 106 -4.52 5.09 -3.97
C PHE A 106 -3.56 5.44 -5.09
N PHE A 107 -2.71 6.43 -4.86
CA PHE A 107 -1.65 6.84 -5.78
C PHE A 107 -0.38 6.06 -5.45
N VAL A 108 0.19 5.41 -6.47
CA VAL A 108 1.38 4.58 -6.29
C VAL A 108 2.32 4.76 -7.46
N THR A 109 3.60 4.91 -7.18
CA THR A 109 4.60 5.13 -8.23
C THR A 109 4.98 3.81 -8.89
N GLN A 110 5.34 3.88 -10.17
CA GLN A 110 5.87 2.76 -10.94
C GLN A 110 7.37 2.60 -10.67
N ARG A 111 7.84 1.37 -10.54
CA ARG A 111 9.27 1.02 -10.43
C ARG A 111 9.98 1.15 -11.76
N ARG A 112 9.28 0.88 -12.87
CA ARG A 112 9.81 0.94 -14.23
C ARG A 112 8.98 1.94 -15.04
N VAL A 113 9.66 2.92 -15.63
CA VAL A 113 9.03 4.05 -16.33
C VAL A 113 8.40 3.63 -17.67
N ALA A 114 8.82 2.50 -18.25
CA ALA A 114 8.57 2.19 -19.67
C ALA A 114 7.15 1.74 -20.03
N ASP A 115 6.35 1.21 -19.08
CA ASP A 115 5.07 0.60 -19.43
C ASP A 115 3.87 1.52 -19.28
N ASP A 116 3.01 1.52 -20.30
CA ASP A 116 1.74 2.23 -20.25
C ASP A 116 0.66 1.47 -19.47
N ASP A 117 0.84 0.17 -19.30
CA ASP A 117 -0.06 -0.69 -18.54
C ASP A 117 0.76 -1.54 -17.55
N PRO A 118 1.23 -0.94 -16.43
CA PRO A 118 2.12 -1.62 -15.52
C PRO A 118 1.44 -2.85 -14.89
N ALA A 119 2.17 -3.95 -14.80
CA ALA A 119 1.71 -5.08 -14.01
C ALA A 119 1.74 -4.72 -12.52
N THR A 120 1.05 -5.51 -11.69
CA THR A 120 1.00 -5.31 -10.23
C THR A 120 2.39 -5.28 -9.60
N ASP A 121 3.33 -6.07 -10.15
CA ASP A 121 4.70 -6.20 -9.65
C ASP A 121 5.62 -5.06 -10.09
N ASP A 122 5.18 -4.26 -11.07
CA ASP A 122 5.89 -3.05 -11.52
C ASP A 122 5.58 -1.83 -10.65
N LEU A 123 4.74 -1.97 -9.63
CA LEU A 123 4.35 -0.89 -8.72
C LEU A 123 5.11 -0.98 -7.39
N TYR A 124 5.34 0.17 -6.77
CA TYR A 124 5.76 0.18 -5.37
C TYR A 124 4.62 -0.34 -4.47
N SER A 125 4.95 -0.90 -3.31
CA SER A 125 3.91 -1.36 -2.37
C SER A 125 3.40 -0.24 -1.47
N LEU A 126 4.20 0.81 -1.26
CA LEU A 126 3.85 1.95 -0.42
C LEU A 126 3.59 3.16 -1.31
N GLY A 127 2.44 3.77 -1.09
CA GLY A 127 1.98 4.94 -1.82
C GLY A 127 1.21 5.88 -0.91
N VAL A 128 0.40 6.74 -1.51
CA VAL A 128 -0.40 7.73 -0.79
C VAL A 128 -1.86 7.59 -1.18
N VAL A 129 -2.73 7.45 -0.19
CA VAL A 129 -4.15 7.72 -0.37
C VAL A 129 -4.30 9.22 -0.52
N GLY A 130 -4.85 9.64 -1.66
CA GLY A 130 -5.15 11.04 -1.95
C GLY A 130 -6.60 11.23 -2.33
N ARG A 131 -7.04 12.48 -2.36
CA ARG A 131 -8.41 12.88 -2.72
C ARG A 131 -8.41 13.69 -4.01
N LEU A 132 -9.40 13.45 -4.85
CA LEU A 132 -9.72 14.28 -6.01
C LEU A 132 -10.37 15.58 -5.53
N ILE A 133 -9.72 16.71 -5.79
CA ILE A 133 -10.24 18.04 -5.47
C ILE A 133 -11.11 18.56 -6.62
N ASP A 134 -10.56 18.53 -7.82
CA ASP A 134 -11.21 19.09 -9.01
C ASP A 134 -10.82 18.29 -10.26
N ILE A 135 -11.67 18.30 -11.29
CA ILE A 135 -11.48 17.54 -12.52
C ILE A 135 -11.93 18.37 -13.71
N VAL A 136 -11.01 18.55 -14.66
CA VAL A 136 -11.29 19.16 -15.95
C VAL A 136 -11.11 18.11 -17.03
N LYS A 137 -12.19 17.84 -17.78
CA LYS A 137 -12.12 17.01 -19.00
C LYS A 137 -11.65 17.89 -20.15
N MET A 138 -10.58 17.48 -20.78
CA MET A 138 -10.03 18.15 -21.96
C MET A 138 -10.81 17.75 -23.21
N PRO A 139 -10.85 18.58 -24.28
CA PRO A 139 -11.56 18.26 -25.51
C PRO A 139 -11.06 17.00 -26.23
N ASP A 140 -9.80 16.62 -25.99
CA ASP A 140 -9.17 15.41 -26.53
C ASP A 140 -9.56 14.12 -25.77
N GLY A 141 -10.40 14.23 -24.73
CA GLY A 141 -10.82 13.12 -23.88
C GLY A 141 -9.89 12.82 -22.71
N SER A 142 -8.74 13.51 -22.60
CA SER A 142 -7.88 13.40 -21.42
C SER A 142 -8.49 14.10 -20.21
N ILE A 143 -8.06 13.68 -19.02
CA ILE A 143 -8.53 14.25 -17.76
C ILE A 143 -7.37 14.92 -17.03
N LYS A 144 -7.54 16.20 -16.68
CA LYS A 144 -6.69 16.89 -15.71
C LYS A 144 -7.38 16.87 -14.36
N ALA A 145 -6.86 16.09 -13.41
CA ALA A 145 -7.37 16.01 -12.05
C ALA A 145 -6.45 16.75 -11.07
N MET A 146 -6.98 17.66 -10.27
CA MET A 146 -6.28 18.23 -9.14
C MET A 146 -6.43 17.29 -7.95
N VAL A 147 -5.31 16.86 -7.36
CA VAL A 147 -5.32 15.89 -6.26
C VAL A 147 -4.60 16.43 -5.04
N GLN A 148 -5.00 15.96 -3.86
CA GLN A 148 -4.30 16.20 -2.59
C GLN A 148 -3.93 14.88 -1.94
N GLY A 149 -2.65 14.69 -1.60
CA GLY A 149 -2.21 13.57 -0.79
C GLY A 149 -2.72 13.70 0.65
N LEU A 150 -3.27 12.63 1.22
CA LEU A 150 -3.80 12.64 2.59
C LEU A 150 -2.89 11.87 3.55
N ARG A 151 -2.63 10.60 3.24
CA ARG A 151 -1.91 9.69 4.14
C ARG A 151 -1.18 8.61 3.38
N ARG A 152 -0.07 8.14 3.95
CA ARG A 152 0.63 6.94 3.47
C ARG A 152 -0.26 5.71 3.68
N ALA A 153 -0.21 4.80 2.72
CA ALA A 153 -0.80 3.48 2.85
C ALA A 153 0.07 2.45 2.15
N ARG A 154 0.03 1.21 2.63
CA ARG A 154 0.70 0.08 2.01
C ARG A 154 -0.34 -0.81 1.35
N ALA A 155 -0.17 -1.08 0.06
CA ALA A 155 -0.95 -2.11 -0.61
C ALA A 155 -0.49 -3.49 -0.11
N THR A 156 -1.38 -4.21 0.56
CA THR A 156 -1.17 -5.63 0.91
C THR A 156 -1.40 -6.52 -0.29
N ARG A 157 -2.26 -6.08 -1.21
CA ARG A 157 -2.60 -6.76 -2.45
C ARG A 157 -3.05 -5.75 -3.50
N ILE A 158 -2.61 -5.93 -4.74
CA ILE A 158 -3.07 -5.18 -5.91
C ILE A 158 -3.63 -6.17 -6.91
N ASP A 159 -4.86 -5.93 -7.36
CA ASP A 159 -5.57 -6.77 -8.33
C ASP A 159 -5.76 -6.02 -9.65
N ALA A 160 -5.63 -6.74 -10.75
CA ALA A 160 -6.17 -6.32 -12.03
C ALA A 160 -7.71 -6.42 -11.98
N GLY A 161 -8.35 -5.33 -11.59
CA GLY A 161 -9.81 -5.22 -11.66
C GLY A 161 -10.32 -5.16 -13.11
N HIS A 162 -11.64 -5.24 -13.29
CA HIS A 162 -12.26 -5.26 -14.62
C HIS A 162 -11.99 -3.98 -15.44
N ALA A 163 -11.96 -2.81 -14.80
CA ALA A 163 -11.81 -1.51 -15.48
C ALA A 163 -10.52 -0.76 -15.10
N CYS A 164 -10.05 -0.92 -13.87
CA CYS A 164 -8.80 -0.37 -13.37
C CYS A 164 -8.21 -1.28 -12.29
N LEU A 165 -6.98 -0.98 -11.89
CA LEU A 165 -6.35 -1.64 -10.75
C LEU A 165 -7.08 -1.29 -9.44
N VAL A 166 -7.14 -2.24 -8.52
CA VAL A 166 -7.73 -2.07 -7.18
C VAL A 166 -6.77 -2.63 -6.14
N ALA A 167 -6.53 -1.89 -5.05
CA ALA A 167 -5.66 -2.33 -3.97
C ALA A 167 -6.43 -2.51 -2.66
N GLU A 168 -6.04 -3.53 -1.90
CA GLU A 168 -6.32 -3.65 -0.48
C GLU A 168 -5.23 -2.91 0.31
N LEU A 169 -5.63 -1.99 1.18
CA LEU A 169 -4.71 -1.09 1.86
C LEU A 169 -4.62 -1.38 3.35
N ALA A 170 -3.39 -1.41 3.86
CA ALA A 170 -3.07 -1.31 5.27
C ALA A 170 -2.62 0.12 5.62
N PRO A 171 -3.07 0.69 6.76
CA PRO A 171 -2.53 1.95 7.25
C PRO A 171 -1.03 1.82 7.56
N VAL A 172 -0.28 2.88 7.29
CA VAL A 172 1.12 2.97 7.72
C VAL A 172 1.13 3.75 9.03
N GLU A 173 1.37 3.03 10.12
CA GLU A 173 1.52 3.64 11.44
C GLU A 173 2.75 4.55 11.46
N ARG A 174 2.60 5.70 12.13
CA ARG A 174 3.74 6.60 12.37
C ARG A 174 4.53 6.04 13.54
N GLU A 175 5.74 5.58 13.27
CA GLU A 175 6.68 5.24 14.34
C GLU A 175 7.07 6.55 15.05
N GLY A 176 6.66 6.66 16.31
CA GLY A 176 6.86 7.85 17.11
C GLY A 176 8.30 7.95 17.59
N ALA A 177 9.09 8.80 16.93
CA ALA A 177 10.40 9.18 17.46
C ALA A 177 10.25 9.90 18.82
N ALA A 178 11.30 9.87 19.64
CA ALA A 178 11.38 10.68 20.85
C ALA A 178 11.19 12.16 20.48
N ARG A 179 10.17 12.81 21.07
CA ARG A 179 9.71 14.16 20.68
C ARG A 179 10.83 15.21 20.65
N GLU A 180 11.84 15.07 21.49
CA GLU A 180 12.98 15.99 21.60
C GLU A 180 14.00 15.83 20.46
N GLU A 181 14.30 14.59 20.07
CA GLU A 181 15.20 14.30 18.95
C GLU A 181 14.58 14.78 17.64
N ALA A 182 13.30 14.46 17.41
CA ALA A 182 12.58 14.90 16.22
C ALA A 182 12.54 16.43 16.08
N ALA A 183 12.36 17.16 17.18
CA ALA A 183 12.40 18.62 17.17
C ALA A 183 13.79 19.18 16.84
N THR A 184 14.85 18.54 17.32
CA THR A 184 16.23 18.95 17.05
C THR A 184 16.60 18.76 15.58
N VAL A 185 16.32 17.57 15.03
CA VAL A 185 16.57 17.27 13.62
C VAL A 185 15.70 18.14 12.70
N SER A 186 14.47 18.46 13.09
CA SER A 186 13.59 19.37 12.34
C SER A 186 14.21 20.77 12.18
N ARG A 187 14.79 21.33 13.25
CA ARG A 187 15.45 22.64 13.20
C ARG A 187 16.65 22.63 12.27
N GLU A 188 17.47 21.58 12.36
CA GLU A 188 18.62 21.40 11.46
C GLU A 188 18.16 21.29 9.99
N LEU A 189 17.13 20.49 9.73
CA LEU A 189 16.57 20.29 8.39
C LEU A 189 16.05 21.61 7.79
N LEU A 190 15.30 22.41 8.55
CA LEU A 190 14.83 23.72 8.10
C LEU A 190 15.99 24.69 7.81
N GLN A 191 17.02 24.71 8.68
CA GLN A 191 18.19 25.58 8.47
C GLN A 191 18.95 25.18 7.20
N ARG A 192 19.17 23.87 7.00
CA ARG A 192 19.79 23.33 5.79
C ARG A 192 18.96 23.62 4.55
N PHE A 193 17.64 23.53 4.63
CA PHE A 193 16.74 23.83 3.51
C PHE A 193 16.79 25.29 3.13
N ALA A 194 16.76 26.21 4.11
CA ALA A 194 16.91 27.63 3.85
C ALA A 194 18.26 27.97 3.19
N ALA A 195 19.34 27.34 3.64
CA ALA A 195 20.65 27.52 3.02
C ALA A 195 20.71 26.96 1.58
N HIS A 196 20.09 25.81 1.33
CA HIS A 196 20.02 25.19 0.01
C HIS A 196 19.16 26.00 -0.98
N ALA A 197 17.98 26.46 -0.56
CA ALA A 197 17.07 27.26 -1.38
C ALA A 197 17.61 28.64 -1.76
N ASN A 198 18.52 29.20 -0.97
CA ASN A 198 19.21 30.45 -1.33
C ASN A 198 20.26 30.28 -2.43
N ILE A 199 20.74 29.05 -2.63
CA ILE A 199 21.70 28.71 -3.70
C ILE A 199 20.92 28.32 -4.96
N ASP A 200 19.85 27.54 -4.78
CA ASP A 200 19.02 27.01 -5.85
C ASP A 200 17.68 27.77 -5.92
N LEU A 201 17.63 28.82 -6.77
CA LEU A 201 16.48 29.74 -6.95
C LEU A 201 15.17 29.06 -7.42
N ALA A 202 15.16 27.74 -7.59
CA ALA A 202 13.99 26.96 -8.00
C ALA A 202 12.93 26.84 -6.90
N SER A 203 13.27 27.08 -5.63
CA SER A 203 12.32 27.00 -4.51
C SER A 203 11.51 28.29 -4.33
N PRO A 204 10.16 28.23 -4.22
CA PRO A 204 9.35 29.42 -4.06
C PRO A 204 9.61 30.09 -2.69
N PRO A 205 9.77 31.44 -2.63
CA PRO A 205 10.00 32.16 -1.38
C PRO A 205 8.95 31.88 -0.29
N GLN A 206 7.72 31.53 -0.69
CA GLN A 206 6.65 31.17 0.22
C GLN A 206 6.95 29.91 1.05
N ALA A 207 7.65 28.92 0.49
CA ALA A 207 7.99 27.69 1.22
C ALA A 207 8.89 27.99 2.42
N LEU A 208 9.87 28.88 2.25
CA LEU A 208 10.79 29.31 3.32
C LEU A 208 10.08 30.00 4.48
N VAL A 209 8.94 30.63 4.21
CA VAL A 209 8.11 31.29 5.22
C VAL A 209 7.14 30.30 5.87
N GLN A 210 6.52 29.40 5.09
CA GLN A 210 5.45 28.52 5.58
C GLN A 210 5.96 27.31 6.36
N LEU A 211 7.05 26.68 5.92
CA LEU A 211 7.56 25.44 6.52
C LEU A 211 7.94 25.57 8.01
N PRO A 212 8.59 26.66 8.46
CA PRO A 212 8.90 26.85 9.89
C PRO A 212 7.67 26.94 10.80
N HIS A 213 6.48 27.22 10.26
CA HIS A 213 5.23 27.28 11.03
C HIS A 213 4.56 25.90 11.18
N LEU A 214 5.01 24.87 10.46
CA LEU A 214 4.55 23.51 10.67
C LEU A 214 5.10 22.98 12.00
N GLN A 215 4.22 22.43 12.84
CA GLN A 215 4.61 21.90 14.15
C GLN A 215 4.95 20.40 14.12
N ASP A 216 4.52 19.69 13.08
CA ASP A 216 4.70 18.25 12.93
C ASP A 216 6.00 17.96 12.13
N PRO A 217 7.02 17.34 12.75
CA PRO A 217 8.28 16.99 12.09
C PRO A 217 8.11 16.15 10.83
N GLY A 218 7.12 15.26 10.81
CA GLY A 218 6.83 14.40 9.68
C GLY A 218 6.31 15.18 8.49
N ARG A 219 5.42 16.16 8.73
CA ARG A 219 4.92 17.08 7.71
C ARG A 219 6.01 18.02 7.20
N ILE A 220 6.91 18.48 8.07
CA ILE A 220 8.09 19.27 7.64
C ILE A 220 8.94 18.45 6.66
N ALA A 221 9.26 17.20 7.01
CA ALA A 221 10.04 16.31 6.17
C ALA A 221 9.38 16.08 4.80
N ASP A 222 8.08 15.76 4.80
CA ASP A 222 7.31 15.49 3.58
C ASP A 222 7.17 16.73 2.69
N ALA A 223 7.02 17.91 3.30
CA ALA A 223 6.91 19.16 2.57
C ALA A 223 8.24 19.62 1.98
N ILE A 224 9.36 19.47 2.71
CA ILE A 224 10.70 19.78 2.17
C ILE A 224 11.04 18.87 1.00
N ALA A 225 10.74 17.57 1.09
CA ALA A 225 11.02 16.60 0.02
C ALA A 225 10.37 16.98 -1.33
N GLN A 226 9.26 17.73 -1.32
CA GLN A 226 8.58 18.20 -2.52
C GLN A 226 9.34 19.31 -3.26
N TYR A 227 10.17 20.09 -2.55
CA TYR A 227 10.94 21.19 -3.12
C TYR A 227 12.35 20.79 -3.58
N LEU A 228 12.78 19.57 -3.23
CA LEU A 228 14.10 19.08 -3.62
C LEU A 228 14.08 18.41 -5.00
N SER A 229 15.17 18.63 -5.74
CA SER A 229 15.46 18.00 -7.04
C SER A 229 15.93 16.56 -6.86
N LEU A 230 15.04 15.68 -6.38
CA LEU A 230 15.33 14.26 -6.12
C LEU A 230 14.87 13.37 -7.28
N SER A 231 15.60 12.29 -7.53
CA SER A 231 15.16 11.22 -8.43
C SER A 231 13.90 10.53 -7.90
N ILE A 232 13.16 9.83 -8.78
CA ILE A 232 11.96 9.09 -8.37
C ILE A 232 12.27 8.05 -7.29
N GLU A 233 13.39 7.35 -7.42
CA GLU A 233 13.86 6.36 -6.47
C GLU A 233 14.16 7.01 -5.10
N GLN A 234 14.83 8.16 -5.10
CA GLN A 234 15.12 8.90 -3.86
C GLN A 234 13.85 9.41 -3.19
N ARG A 235 12.89 9.95 -3.96
CA ARG A 235 11.59 10.37 -3.43
C ARG A 235 10.83 9.18 -2.85
N GLN A 236 10.86 8.04 -3.52
CA GLN A 236 10.22 6.83 -3.04
C GLN A 236 10.88 6.32 -1.74
N GLN A 237 12.20 6.36 -1.63
CA GLN A 237 12.91 6.03 -0.38
C GLN A 237 12.48 6.94 0.77
N VAL A 238 12.34 8.25 0.52
CA VAL A 238 11.84 9.20 1.53
C VAL A 238 10.39 8.90 1.89
N LEU A 239 9.54 8.54 0.92
CA LEU A 239 8.15 8.15 1.19
C LEU A 239 8.06 6.89 2.05
N GLU A 240 8.95 5.91 1.81
CA GLU A 240 8.99 4.62 2.49
C GLU A 240 9.62 4.66 3.88
N ALA A 241 10.43 5.68 4.20
CA ALA A 241 10.97 5.88 5.53
C ALA A 241 9.85 6.27 6.52
N THR A 242 9.34 5.31 7.28
CA THR A 242 8.21 5.49 8.21
C THR A 242 8.61 6.26 9.46
N ASP A 243 9.78 5.94 10.02
CA ASP A 243 10.37 6.69 11.13
C ASP A 243 10.69 8.13 10.69
N VAL A 244 10.20 9.07 11.49
CA VAL A 244 10.26 10.49 11.15
C VAL A 244 11.68 11.04 11.25
N VAL A 245 12.48 10.59 12.22
CA VAL A 245 13.86 11.04 12.40
C VAL A 245 14.75 10.48 11.31
N ASP A 246 14.62 9.20 11.00
CA ASP A 246 15.37 8.56 9.92
C ASP A 246 15.04 9.19 8.57
N ARG A 247 13.75 9.50 8.33
CA ARG A 247 13.32 10.23 7.12
C ARG A 247 13.98 11.61 7.03
N MET A 248 14.00 12.40 8.09
CA MET A 248 14.66 13.72 8.08
C MET A 248 16.17 13.61 7.87
N ARG A 249 16.83 12.63 8.51
CA ARG A 249 18.27 12.36 8.32
C ARG A 249 18.57 11.95 6.89
N MET A 250 17.72 11.14 6.28
CA MET A 250 17.83 10.77 4.87
C MET A 250 17.75 12.00 3.97
N ILE A 251 16.79 12.89 4.20
CA ILE A 251 16.65 14.15 3.44
C ILE A 251 17.90 15.03 3.60
N LEU A 252 18.41 15.21 4.83
CA LEU A 252 19.65 15.95 5.10
C LEU A 252 20.85 15.38 4.33
N ALA A 253 20.96 14.05 4.28
CA ALA A 253 22.02 13.38 3.55
C ALA A 253 21.89 13.60 2.02
N LEU A 254 20.68 13.56 1.48
CA LEU A 254 20.41 13.81 0.06
C LEU A 254 20.77 15.25 -0.33
N MET A 255 20.35 16.25 0.46
CA MET A 255 20.70 17.66 0.22
C MET A 255 22.21 17.93 0.27
N SER A 256 22.93 17.20 1.13
CA SER A 256 24.39 17.34 1.25
C SER A 256 25.15 16.78 0.05
N ARG A 257 24.60 15.76 -0.63
CA ARG A 257 25.22 15.15 -1.82
C ARG A 257 25.05 16.05 -3.03
N ASP A 258 23.91 16.70 -3.15
CA ASP A 258 23.59 17.62 -4.23
C ASP A 258 24.53 18.83 -4.24
N GLN A 259 24.83 19.40 -3.06
CA GLN A 259 25.79 20.49 -2.89
C GLN A 259 27.25 20.17 -3.31
N ARG A 260 27.61 18.89 -3.49
CA ARG A 260 28.95 18.49 -3.95
C ARG A 260 29.01 18.21 -5.45
N ALA A 261 27.85 18.08 -6.09
CA ALA A 261 27.73 17.80 -7.51
C ALA A 261 27.51 19.08 -8.35
N ALA A 262 27.10 20.19 -7.71
CA ALA A 262 27.07 21.54 -8.25
C ALA A 262 28.39 22.29 -8.02
#